data_AF-A0A0K0STP0-F1
#
_entry.id   AF-A0A0K0STP0-F1
#
_cell.length_a   1.000
_cell.length_b   1.000
_cell.length_c   1.000
_cell.angle_alpha   90.00
_cell.angle_beta   90.00
_cell.angle_gamma   90.00
#
_symmetry.space_group_name_H-M   'P 1'
#
loop_
_entity.id
_entity.type
_entity.pdbx_description
1 polymer ?
#
loop_
_entity_poly.entity_id
_entity_poly.type
_entity_poly.pdbx_seq_one_letter_code
_entity_poly.pdbx_strand_id
1 'polypeptide(L)'
;MHSSNYVALIVVLALLAGCATQPPQPVQIERISPEQLAALVPPPQSTLTLEEIVTMSKQGKTDAEIIEAIKQSQSRYVLTPSQVLSWHQKGISKGVLDYMQQANALAEQNAIADEINKREKARVETETKLKRERDAARLRSMDPWFYGPGFYGGPWGYRPYWGGGWRYW
;
A
#
# COMPACT_ATOMS: atom_id res chain seq x y z
N MET A 1 62.34 -12.46 2.82
CA MET A 1 61.11 -12.70 3.60
C MET A 1 60.05 -11.61 3.39
N HIS A 2 59.81 -11.16 2.14
CA HIS A 2 58.77 -10.14 1.84
C HIS A 2 57.57 -10.70 1.07
N SER A 3 57.74 -11.83 0.38
CA SER A 3 56.70 -12.48 -0.44
C SER A 3 55.50 -13.00 0.36
N SER A 4 55.71 -13.44 1.61
CA SER A 4 54.63 -13.97 2.46
C SER A 4 53.60 -12.91 2.88
N ASN A 5 54.02 -11.65 3.01
CA ASN A 5 53.14 -10.56 3.45
C ASN A 5 52.22 -10.07 2.32
N TYR A 6 52.67 -10.11 1.06
CA TYR A 6 51.86 -9.75 -0.09
C TYR A 6 50.75 -10.76 -0.37
N VAL A 7 51.00 -12.05 -0.16
CA VAL A 7 49.98 -13.09 -0.33
C VAL A 7 48.84 -12.90 0.68
N ALA A 8 49.16 -12.62 1.94
CA ALA A 8 48.15 -12.32 2.96
C ALA A 8 47.34 -11.06 2.62
N LEU A 9 47.99 -10.02 2.09
CA LEU A 9 47.34 -8.75 1.72
C LEU A 9 46.40 -8.91 0.52
N ILE A 10 46.78 -9.73 -0.48
CA ILE A 10 45.94 -10.07 -1.62
C ILE A 10 44.71 -10.88 -1.19
N VAL A 11 44.86 -11.82 -0.25
CA VAL A 11 43.73 -12.60 0.29
C VAL A 11 42.74 -11.71 1.05
N VAL A 12 43.23 -10.76 1.85
CA VAL A 12 42.38 -9.81 2.57
C VAL A 12 41.62 -8.88 1.61
N LEU A 13 42.30 -8.39 0.56
CA LEU A 13 41.65 -7.59 -0.49
C LEU A 13 40.60 -8.38 -1.27
N ALA A 14 40.85 -9.67 -1.54
CA ALA A 14 39.89 -10.54 -2.21
C ALA A 14 38.63 -10.81 -1.36
N LEU A 15 38.77 -10.95 -0.04
CA LEU A 15 37.64 -11.13 0.87
C LEU A 15 36.78 -9.86 0.98
N LEU A 16 37.38 -8.67 0.94
CA LEU A 16 36.66 -7.39 0.98
C LEU A 16 35.89 -7.11 -0.32
N ALA A 17 36.38 -7.56 -1.47
CA ALA A 17 35.72 -7.38 -2.76
C ALA A 17 34.39 -8.18 -2.86
N GLY A 18 34.27 -9.31 -2.16
CA GLY A 18 33.07 -10.15 -2.17
C GLY A 18 31.84 -9.53 -1.50
N CYS A 19 31.99 -8.56 -0.61
CA CYS A 19 30.86 -7.92 0.09
C CYS A 19 30.24 -6.74 -0.68
N ALA A 20 30.91 -6.21 -1.72
CA ALA A 20 30.43 -5.04 -2.45
C ALA A 20 29.61 -5.39 -3.71
N THR A 21 29.59 -6.66 -4.12
CA THR A 21 29.05 -7.09 -5.42
C THR A 21 27.68 -7.74 -5.32
N GLN A 22 26.76 -7.17 -4.55
CA GLN A 22 25.35 -7.54 -4.66
C GLN A 22 24.73 -6.72 -5.82
N PRO A 23 24.48 -7.31 -7.00
CA PRO A 23 23.79 -6.58 -8.06
C PRO A 23 22.40 -6.18 -7.54
N PRO A 24 21.91 -4.96 -7.86
CA PRO A 24 20.56 -4.55 -7.52
C PRO A 24 19.60 -5.56 -8.16
N GLN A 25 18.85 -6.28 -7.32
CA GLN A 25 17.86 -7.22 -7.81
C GLN A 25 16.83 -6.46 -8.65
N PRO A 26 16.44 -6.98 -9.82
CA PRO A 26 15.43 -6.34 -10.64
C PRO A 26 14.13 -6.22 -9.83
N VAL A 27 13.58 -5.00 -9.77
CA VAL A 27 12.30 -4.74 -9.11
C VAL A 27 11.22 -5.51 -9.87
N GLN A 28 10.76 -6.63 -9.30
CA GLN A 28 9.66 -7.40 -9.87
C GLN A 28 8.36 -6.65 -9.59
N ILE A 29 7.80 -6.02 -10.62
CA ILE A 29 6.49 -5.37 -10.53
C ILE A 29 5.44 -6.48 -10.65
N GLU A 30 4.82 -6.87 -9.53
CA GLU A 30 3.67 -7.76 -9.54
C GLU A 30 2.50 -7.05 -10.24
N ARG A 31 2.19 -7.51 -11.46
CA ARG A 31 1.02 -7.05 -12.21
C ARG A 31 -0.18 -7.87 -11.76
N ILE A 32 -1.26 -7.18 -11.39
CA ILE A 32 -2.54 -7.82 -11.14
C ILE A 32 -3.01 -8.41 -12.48
N SER A 33 -3.37 -9.71 -12.50
CA SER A 33 -3.98 -10.31 -13.67
C SER A 33 -5.41 -9.76 -13.84
N PRO A 34 -5.96 -9.70 -15.07
CA PRO A 34 -7.32 -9.19 -15.28
C PRO A 34 -8.39 -9.99 -14.51
N GLU A 35 -8.14 -11.27 -14.23
CA GLU A 35 -9.03 -12.12 -13.42
C GLU A 35 -9.03 -11.73 -11.94
N GLN A 36 -7.87 -11.38 -11.40
CA GLN A 36 -7.76 -10.87 -10.03
C GLN A 36 -8.44 -9.50 -9.90
N LEU A 37 -8.40 -8.67 -10.94
CA LEU A 37 -9.15 -7.41 -10.97
C LEU A 37 -10.67 -7.66 -10.98
N ALA A 38 -11.15 -8.62 -11.76
CA ALA A 38 -12.56 -8.98 -11.78
C ALA A 38 -13.05 -9.55 -10.43
N ALA A 39 -12.21 -10.29 -9.72
CA ALA A 39 -12.51 -10.79 -8.38
C ALA A 39 -12.61 -9.70 -7.30
N LEU A 40 -12.05 -8.51 -7.54
CA LEU A 40 -12.16 -7.37 -6.62
C LEU A 40 -13.54 -6.68 -6.74
N VAL A 41 -14.21 -6.81 -7.88
CA VAL A 41 -15.54 -6.22 -8.05
C VAL A 41 -16.56 -7.08 -7.31
N PRO A 42 -17.31 -6.54 -6.35
CA PRO A 42 -18.30 -7.32 -5.63
C PRO A 42 -19.39 -7.80 -6.61
N PRO A 43 -19.84 -9.06 -6.52
CA PRO A 43 -20.88 -9.56 -7.40
C PRO A 43 -22.18 -8.76 -7.21
N PRO A 44 -22.95 -8.54 -8.29
CA PRO A 44 -24.24 -7.89 -8.18
C PRO A 44 -25.16 -8.72 -7.28
N GLN A 45 -25.68 -8.10 -6.22
CA GLN A 45 -26.70 -8.68 -5.37
C GLN A 45 -28.00 -7.93 -5.63
N SER A 46 -29.01 -8.61 -6.18
CA SER A 46 -30.35 -8.05 -6.39
C SER A 46 -31.31 -8.68 -5.38
N THR A 47 -31.37 -8.11 -4.18
CA THR A 47 -32.38 -8.50 -3.18
C THR A 47 -33.76 -8.00 -3.59
N LEU A 48 -33.81 -6.85 -4.26
CA LEU A 48 -34.98 -6.31 -4.95
C LEU A 48 -34.87 -6.63 -6.44
N THR A 49 -35.95 -7.12 -7.05
CA THR A 49 -35.96 -7.55 -8.46
C THR A 49 -36.34 -6.40 -9.40
N LEU A 50 -35.91 -6.46 -10.66
CA LEU A 50 -36.26 -5.44 -11.65
C LEU A 50 -37.77 -5.42 -11.93
N GLU A 51 -38.43 -6.57 -11.82
CA GLU A 51 -39.87 -6.71 -11.93
C GLU A 51 -40.61 -5.98 -10.79
N GLU A 52 -40.10 -6.07 -9.56
CA GLU A 52 -40.64 -5.31 -8.41
C GLU A 52 -40.45 -3.79 -8.58
N ILE A 53 -39.37 -3.36 -9.23
CA ILE A 53 -39.18 -1.93 -9.55
C ILE A 53 -40.22 -1.48 -10.57
N VAL A 54 -40.51 -2.31 -11.57
CA VAL A 54 -41.58 -2.05 -12.53
C VAL A 54 -42.94 -1.96 -11.83
N THR A 55 -43.24 -2.83 -10.87
CA THR A 55 -44.51 -2.74 -10.13
C THR A 55 -44.57 -1.48 -9.27
N MET A 56 -43.47 -1.10 -8.60
CA MET A 56 -43.37 0.16 -7.85
C MET A 56 -43.58 1.39 -8.73
N SER A 57 -43.00 1.39 -9.94
CA SER A 57 -43.21 2.47 -10.89
C SER A 57 -44.65 2.53 -11.40
N LYS A 58 -45.28 1.38 -11.69
CA LYS A 58 -46.70 1.31 -12.07
C LYS A 58 -47.65 1.71 -10.93
N GLN A 59 -47.25 1.54 -9.67
CA GLN A 59 -47.98 2.04 -8.50
C GLN A 59 -47.91 3.57 -8.33
N GLY A 60 -47.16 4.27 -9.19
CA GLY A 60 -47.02 5.72 -9.16
C GLY A 60 -46.00 6.22 -8.14
N LYS A 61 -45.13 5.36 -7.61
CA LYS A 61 -44.03 5.80 -6.74
C LYS A 61 -43.07 6.70 -7.52
N THR A 62 -42.52 7.69 -6.84
CA THR A 62 -41.59 8.63 -7.46
C THR A 62 -40.22 7.99 -7.66
N ASP A 63 -39.43 8.53 -8.60
CA ASP A 63 -38.04 8.09 -8.84
C ASP A 63 -37.21 8.08 -7.55
N ALA A 64 -37.39 9.09 -6.70
CA ALA A 64 -36.67 9.22 -5.43
C ALA A 64 -37.00 8.08 -4.46
N GLU A 65 -38.28 7.71 -4.32
CA GLU A 65 -38.72 6.61 -3.46
C GLU A 65 -38.20 5.25 -3.95
N ILE A 66 -38.20 5.05 -5.27
CA ILE A 66 -37.67 3.83 -5.88
C ILE A 66 -36.16 3.75 -5.67
N ILE A 67 -35.43 4.85 -5.87
CA ILE A 67 -33.98 4.93 -5.61
C ILE A 67 -33.68 4.66 -4.13
N GLU A 68 -34.50 5.17 -3.21
CA GLU A 68 -34.33 4.91 -1.79
C GLU A 68 -34.54 3.44 -1.44
N ALA A 69 -35.57 2.78 -2.00
CA ALA A 69 -35.77 1.34 -1.82
C ALA A 69 -34.60 0.51 -2.37
N ILE A 70 -34.01 0.91 -3.50
CA ILE A 70 -32.80 0.28 -4.05
C ILE A 70 -31.62 0.44 -3.07
N LYS A 71 -31.43 1.63 -2.49
CA LYS A 71 -30.38 1.89 -1.48
C LYS A 71 -30.58 1.06 -0.22
N GLN A 72 -31.80 1.03 0.32
CA GLN A 72 -32.13 0.30 1.54
C GLN A 72 -31.94 -1.20 1.39
N SER A 73 -32.32 -1.75 0.23
CA SER A 73 -32.13 -3.17 -0.09
C SER A 73 -30.66 -3.52 -0.43
N GLN A 74 -29.79 -2.52 -0.57
CA GLN A 74 -28.40 -2.66 -1.03
C GLN A 74 -28.30 -3.36 -2.39
N SER A 75 -29.34 -3.22 -3.22
CA SER A 75 -29.43 -3.91 -4.50
C SER A 75 -28.50 -3.28 -5.55
N ARG A 76 -27.84 -4.14 -6.35
CA ARG A 76 -26.94 -3.76 -7.44
C ARG A 76 -27.26 -4.53 -8.71
N TYR A 77 -27.29 -3.84 -9.85
CA TYR A 77 -27.77 -4.40 -11.12
C TYR A 77 -26.79 -4.19 -12.26
N VAL A 78 -26.15 -5.24 -12.75
CA VAL A 78 -25.36 -5.12 -13.98
C VAL A 78 -26.30 -5.18 -15.18
N LEU A 79 -26.62 -4.02 -15.76
CA LEU A 79 -27.46 -3.92 -16.95
C LEU A 79 -26.63 -3.56 -18.17
N THR A 80 -26.78 -4.33 -19.24
CA THR A 80 -26.27 -3.97 -20.57
C THR A 80 -27.06 -2.80 -21.17
N PRO A 81 -26.50 -2.01 -22.11
CA PRO A 81 -27.22 -0.91 -22.75
C PRO A 81 -28.55 -1.34 -23.40
N SER A 82 -28.60 -2.54 -24.00
CA SER A 82 -29.82 -3.13 -24.53
C SER A 82 -30.86 -3.44 -23.45
N GLN A 83 -30.42 -3.92 -22.28
CA GLN A 83 -31.32 -4.18 -21.16
C GLN A 83 -31.89 -2.89 -20.59
N VAL A 84 -31.08 -1.83 -20.46
CA VAL A 84 -31.54 -0.51 -20.01
C VAL A 84 -32.70 -0.01 -20.87
N LEU A 85 -32.57 -0.11 -22.21
CA LEU A 85 -33.65 0.26 -23.13
C LEU A 85 -34.90 -0.62 -22.94
N SER A 86 -34.72 -1.94 -22.78
CA SER A 86 -35.84 -2.85 -22.56
C SER A 86 -36.59 -2.56 -21.26
N TRP A 87 -35.88 -2.20 -20.19
CA TRP A 87 -36.46 -1.88 -18.88
C TRP A 87 -37.13 -0.52 -18.86
N HIS A 88 -36.58 0.43 -19.60
CA HIS A 88 -37.22 1.71 -19.85
C HIS A 88 -38.57 1.52 -20.56
N GLN A 89 -38.63 0.66 -21.59
CA GLN A 89 -39.87 0.33 -22.29
C GLN A 89 -40.89 -0.39 -21.39
N LYS A 90 -40.43 -1.17 -20.41
CA LYS A 90 -41.29 -1.84 -19.43
C LYS A 90 -41.85 -0.90 -18.35
N GLY A 91 -41.40 0.35 -18.32
CA GLY A 91 -41.94 1.41 -17.48
C GLY A 91 -41.02 1.91 -16.38
N ILE A 92 -39.76 1.44 -16.28
CA ILE A 92 -38.80 2.05 -15.34
C ILE A 92 -38.39 3.42 -15.88
N SER A 93 -38.47 4.45 -15.04
CA SER A 93 -38.05 5.80 -15.41
C SER A 93 -36.55 5.87 -15.71
N LYS A 94 -36.18 6.79 -16.60
CA LYS A 94 -34.77 7.05 -16.93
C LYS A 94 -33.94 7.40 -15.69
N GLY A 95 -34.48 8.20 -14.77
CA GLY A 95 -33.76 8.64 -13.57
C GLY A 95 -33.33 7.47 -12.67
N VAL A 96 -34.20 6.48 -12.51
CA VAL A 96 -33.89 5.26 -11.76
C VAL A 96 -32.82 4.42 -12.46
N LEU A 97 -32.93 4.25 -13.79
CA LEU A 97 -31.95 3.49 -14.57
C LEU A 97 -30.56 4.15 -14.59
N ASP A 98 -30.51 5.47 -14.73
CA ASP A 98 -29.27 6.26 -14.65
C ASP A 98 -28.63 6.10 -13.27
N TYR A 99 -29.43 6.15 -12.20
CA TYR A 99 -28.95 5.90 -10.85
C TYR A 99 -28.32 4.50 -10.70
N MET A 100 -28.97 3.45 -11.21
CA MET A 100 -28.41 2.09 -11.15
C MET A 100 -27.04 1.99 -11.83
N GLN A 101 -26.89 2.59 -13.01
CA GLN A 101 -25.62 2.61 -13.74
C GLN A 101 -24.53 3.36 -12.96
N GLN A 102 -24.85 4.55 -12.46
CA GLN A 102 -23.92 5.36 -11.67
C GLN A 102 -23.52 4.66 -10.37
N ALA A 103 -24.47 4.03 -9.68
CA ALA A 103 -24.21 3.32 -8.43
C ALA A 103 -23.25 2.14 -8.64
N ASN A 104 -23.37 1.41 -9.75
CA ASN A 104 -22.41 0.33 -10.06
C ASN A 104 -21.03 0.87 -10.41
N ALA A 105 -20.95 1.89 -11.27
CA ALA A 105 -19.68 2.49 -11.64
C ALA A 105 -18.95 3.05 -10.41
N LEU A 106 -19.68 3.68 -9.49
CA LEU A 106 -19.13 4.17 -8.23
C LEU A 106 -18.62 3.02 -7.35
N ALA A 107 -19.38 1.93 -7.25
CA ALA A 107 -18.98 0.78 -6.46
C ALA A 107 -17.75 0.05 -7.04
N GLU A 108 -17.60 -0.02 -8.36
CA GLU A 108 -16.39 -0.51 -9.02
C GLU A 108 -15.18 0.38 -8.70
N GLN A 109 -15.34 1.70 -8.80
CA GLN A 109 -14.29 2.66 -8.47
C GLN A 109 -13.86 2.56 -7.00
N ASN A 110 -14.83 2.46 -6.08
CA ASN A 110 -14.56 2.31 -4.65
C ASN A 110 -13.82 1.00 -4.34
N ALA A 111 -14.21 -0.11 -4.97
CA ALA A 111 -13.51 -1.39 -4.79
C ALA A 111 -12.04 -1.31 -5.21
N ILE A 112 -11.76 -0.63 -6.34
CA ILE A 112 -10.38 -0.38 -6.80
C ILE A 112 -9.63 0.52 -5.81
N ALA A 113 -10.26 1.61 -5.35
CA ALA A 113 -9.67 2.54 -4.39
C ALA A 113 -9.33 1.85 -3.05
N ASP A 114 -10.22 0.99 -2.56
CA ASP A 114 -10.02 0.23 -1.32
C ASP A 114 -8.82 -0.72 -1.44
N GLU A 115 -8.66 -1.40 -2.57
CA GLU A 115 -7.50 -2.27 -2.81
C GLU A 115 -6.19 -1.47 -2.91
N ILE A 116 -6.20 -0.31 -3.56
CA ILE A 116 -5.05 0.60 -3.60
C ILE A 116 -4.67 1.04 -2.19
N ASN A 117 -5.64 1.50 -1.40
CA ASN A 117 -5.43 1.95 -0.02
C ASN A 117 -4.89 0.82 0.86
N LYS A 118 -5.41 -0.40 0.70
CA LYS A 118 -4.96 -1.59 1.41
C LYS A 118 -3.50 -1.91 1.09
N ARG A 119 -3.11 -1.88 -0.18
CA ARG A 119 -1.73 -2.12 -0.62
C ARG A 119 -0.78 -1.03 -0.16
N GLU A 120 -1.20 0.22 -0.27
CA GLU A 120 -0.40 1.37 0.20
C GLU A 120 -0.14 1.26 1.69
N LYS A 121 -1.18 0.94 2.48
CA LYS A 121 -1.04 0.71 3.92
C LYS A 121 -0.07 -0.42 4.23
N ALA A 122 -0.18 -1.56 3.53
CA ALA A 122 0.76 -2.66 3.68
C ALA A 122 2.20 -2.25 3.36
N ARG A 123 2.41 -1.47 2.27
CA ARG A 123 3.74 -0.97 1.90
C ARG A 123 4.31 -0.06 2.99
N VAL A 124 3.55 0.93 3.44
CA VAL A 124 3.98 1.84 4.52
C VAL A 124 4.28 1.07 5.82
N GLU A 125 3.50 0.06 6.17
CA GLU A 125 3.78 -0.79 7.34
C GLU A 125 5.09 -1.58 7.18
N THR A 126 5.36 -2.14 6.00
CA THR A 126 6.64 -2.83 5.74
C THR A 126 7.83 -1.86 5.77
N GLU A 127 7.71 -0.69 5.15
CA GLU A 127 8.75 0.34 5.13
C GLU A 127 9.05 0.86 6.54
N THR A 128 8.02 1.08 7.35
CA THR A 128 8.20 1.54 8.75
C THR A 128 8.82 0.47 9.64
N LYS A 129 8.53 -0.82 9.41
CA LYS A 129 9.20 -1.94 10.10
C LYS A 129 10.68 -2.02 9.71
N LEU A 130 10.97 -2.01 8.41
CA LEU A 130 12.35 -2.03 7.90
C LEU A 130 13.17 -0.83 8.41
N LYS A 131 12.55 0.36 8.43
CA LYS A 131 13.18 1.56 9.00
C LYS A 131 13.47 1.40 10.49
N ARG A 132 12.52 0.88 11.26
CA ARG A 132 12.71 0.61 12.70
C ARG A 132 13.84 -0.40 12.95
N GLU A 133 13.89 -1.49 12.19
CA GLU A 133 14.96 -2.49 12.29
C GLU A 133 16.32 -1.89 11.96
N ARG A 134 16.41 -1.13 10.87
CA ARG A 134 17.63 -0.42 10.48
C ARG A 134 18.08 0.58 11.55
N ASP A 135 17.15 1.38 12.08
CA ASP A 135 17.45 2.39 13.08
C ASP A 135 17.86 1.73 14.41
N ALA A 136 17.22 0.62 14.81
CA ALA A 136 17.62 -0.17 15.97
C ALA A 136 19.01 -0.81 15.81
N ALA A 137 19.33 -1.36 14.64
CA ALA A 137 20.67 -1.90 14.35
C ALA A 137 21.75 -0.80 14.41
N ARG A 138 21.45 0.39 13.87
CA ARG A 138 22.34 1.55 13.95
C ARG A 138 22.56 1.99 15.40
N LEU A 139 21.49 2.14 16.18
CA LEU A 139 21.58 2.52 17.59
C LEU A 139 22.35 1.48 18.42
N ARG A 140 22.16 0.19 18.16
CA ARG A 140 22.92 -0.90 18.82
C ARG A 140 24.41 -0.82 18.53
N SER A 141 24.80 -0.45 17.31
CA SER A 141 26.21 -0.23 16.96
C SER A 141 26.81 1.05 17.55
N MET A 142 25.97 2.02 17.92
CA MET A 142 26.34 3.30 18.52
C MET A 142 26.08 3.34 20.03
N ASP A 143 25.81 2.19 20.65
CA ASP A 143 25.57 2.08 22.09
C ASP A 143 26.86 2.45 22.85
N PRO A 144 26.85 3.52 23.68
CA PRO A 144 27.99 3.92 24.49
C PRO A 144 28.49 2.84 25.46
N TRP A 145 27.72 1.78 25.69
CA TRP A 145 28.13 0.63 26.50
C TRP A 145 28.87 -0.46 25.70
N PHE A 146 28.75 -0.48 24.37
CA PHE A 146 29.42 -1.48 23.51
C PHE A 146 30.78 -0.97 22.98
N TYR A 147 30.92 0.34 22.78
CA TYR A 147 32.22 0.99 22.73
C TYR A 147 32.68 1.22 24.17
N GLY A 148 33.48 0.30 24.70
CA GLY A 148 33.93 0.30 26.08
C GLY A 148 34.41 1.68 26.60
N PRO A 149 34.34 1.90 27.91
CA PRO A 149 34.66 3.18 28.53
C PRO A 149 36.12 3.57 28.24
N GLY A 150 36.39 4.32 27.18
CA GLY A 150 37.79 4.64 26.89
C GLY A 150 38.20 5.39 25.64
N PHE A 151 37.33 5.78 24.69
CA PHE A 151 37.85 6.48 23.50
C PHE A 151 37.29 7.88 23.22
N TYR A 152 36.00 8.15 23.47
CA TYR A 152 35.47 9.53 23.43
C TYR A 152 34.46 9.70 24.57
N GLY A 153 34.70 10.70 25.43
CA GLY A 153 34.13 10.80 26.77
C GLY A 153 32.61 10.68 26.84
N GLY A 154 32.13 9.80 27.74
CA GLY A 154 30.72 9.65 28.05
C GLY A 154 30.12 10.86 28.80
N PRO A 155 28.80 10.86 29.07
CA PRO A 155 28.06 12.03 29.59
C PRO A 155 28.49 12.57 30.96
N TRP A 156 29.29 11.80 31.70
CA TRP A 156 29.92 12.19 32.97
C TRP A 156 31.46 12.03 32.91
N GLY A 157 32.02 12.10 31.70
CA GLY A 157 33.44 11.91 31.41
C GLY A 157 34.25 13.14 31.81
N TYR A 158 34.91 13.04 32.96
CA TYR A 158 36.03 13.87 33.36
C TYR A 158 37.00 14.09 32.19
N ARG A 159 37.13 15.34 31.73
CA ARG A 159 38.17 15.76 30.76
C ARG A 159 39.53 15.69 31.48
N PRO A 160 40.46 14.80 31.09
CA PRO A 160 41.81 14.89 31.60
C PRO A 160 42.50 16.07 30.89
N TYR A 161 42.96 17.01 31.70
CA TYR A 161 43.82 18.11 31.34
C TYR A 161 45.12 17.59 30.70
N TRP A 162 45.11 17.38 29.38
CA TRP A 162 46.31 17.18 28.57
C TRP A 162 46.31 18.21 27.45
N GLY A 163 46.98 19.31 27.70
CA GLY A 163 47.12 20.42 26.76
C GLY A 163 47.66 21.68 27.42
N GLY A 164 48.71 21.54 28.23
CA GLY A 164 49.51 22.67 28.67
C GLY A 164 50.48 23.10 27.55
N GLY A 165 50.56 24.41 27.30
CA GLY A 165 51.51 25.09 26.41
C GLY A 165 51.15 24.93 24.93
N TRP A 166 51.02 25.98 24.11
CA TRP A 166 51.94 27.10 23.95
C TRP A 166 51.18 28.39 23.63
N ARG A 167 51.22 29.35 24.55
CA ARG A 167 51.17 30.80 24.24
C ARG A 167 52.57 31.15 23.77
N TYR A 168 52.78 31.69 22.58
CA TYR A 168 53.72 32.78 22.27
C TYR A 168 53.45 33.32 20.83
N TRP A 169 53.20 34.63 20.76
CA TRP A 169 53.18 35.58 19.63
C TRP A 169 52.16 35.37 18.50
#